data_AF-A0A9J8B288-F1
#
_entry.id   AF-A0A9J8B288-F1
#
_cell.length_a   1.000
_cell.length_b   1.000
_cell.length_c   1.000
_cell.angle_alpha   90.00
_cell.angle_beta   90.00
_cell.angle_gamma   90.00
#
_symmetry.space_group_name_H-M   'P 1'
#
loop_
_entity.id
_entity.type
_entity.pdbx_description
1 polymer ?
#
loop_
_entity_poly.entity_id
_entity_poly.type
_entity_poly.pdbx_seq_one_letter_code
_entity_poly.pdbx_strand_id
1 'polypeptide(L)'
;MDISVVLGCSLGAVLGVVILASYKLGLLYQLFHKTETQSPRHGGESVAEVLRAHGVKFVFTLVGGHISPILVACEKLGIRIVDTRHEATAVFAADAVARLSGTVGVAAVTAGPGLTNTVTAVKNAQMAESPLLLIGGAAATLLQGRGALQDIDQISLFKPLCKFCASVRTVREIVPTVRKALAIAQSGTPGPVFIEFPIDTLYPYHVVEKESAPKNTSKSLFGKIMAWYLQNHLSNLFAGAWETCDLSPLPVYIPHATEDEVQRCVELVSRARKPVILLGSQATLPPTPADDALESLGIPCFLGGMSRGMLGKNSPLHIRQNRRDALKEADLVLLAGTVCDFRLSYGRVLNRRSKIIAVNRDRSQLLKNSDMFWKPTVAIQGDAGSFLLRLSKDLKGHRCPEEWPRSLKEGEAIKEKANRAKADEKTERHLNPISVLHRVDELLAEDSIIVADGGDFVGSAAYIMRPRGPIRWLDPGAFGTLGVGGGFALGAKLCRPESEVSS
;
A
#
# COMPACT_ATOMS: atom_id res chain seq x y z
N MET A 1 46.78 -32.64 -26.36
CA MET A 1 45.65 -32.18 -25.52
C MET A 1 45.29 -33.32 -24.60
N ASP A 2 45.56 -33.16 -23.30
CA ASP A 2 45.50 -34.23 -22.30
C ASP A 2 44.08 -34.74 -22.04
N ILE A 3 43.89 -36.05 -22.23
CA ILE A 3 42.67 -36.80 -21.92
C ILE A 3 42.27 -36.61 -20.44
N SER A 4 43.24 -36.42 -19.55
CA SER A 4 43.05 -36.16 -18.12
C SER A 4 42.32 -34.83 -17.83
N VAL A 5 42.55 -33.81 -18.65
CA VAL A 5 41.91 -32.49 -18.50
C VAL A 5 40.46 -32.55 -19.01
N VAL A 6 40.22 -33.31 -20.08
CA VAL A 6 38.86 -33.54 -20.61
C VAL A 6 38.02 -34.43 -19.68
N LEU A 7 38.61 -35.47 -19.06
CA LEU A 7 37.93 -36.28 -18.03
C LEU A 7 37.69 -35.51 -16.72
N GLY A 8 38.62 -34.64 -16.30
CA GLY A 8 38.44 -33.80 -15.11
C GLY A 8 37.31 -32.78 -15.28
N CYS A 9 37.20 -32.16 -16.47
CA CYS A 9 36.11 -31.25 -16.79
C CYS A 9 34.74 -31.96 -16.90
N SER A 10 34.70 -33.20 -17.43
CA SER A 10 33.46 -33.96 -17.54
C SER A 10 32.97 -34.50 -16.18
N LEU A 11 33.88 -34.97 -15.30
CA LEU A 11 33.53 -35.33 -13.93
C LEU A 11 33.04 -34.13 -13.12
N GLY A 12 33.69 -32.97 -13.25
CA GLY A 12 33.28 -31.73 -12.58
C GLY A 12 31.88 -31.26 -13.01
N ALA A 13 31.57 -31.36 -14.31
CA ALA A 13 30.24 -31.05 -14.83
C ALA A 13 29.17 -32.02 -14.33
N VAL A 14 29.45 -33.33 -14.33
CA VAL A 14 28.51 -34.35 -13.80
C VAL A 14 28.27 -34.15 -12.31
N LEU A 15 29.32 -33.92 -11.53
CA LEU A 15 29.20 -33.64 -10.09
C LEU A 15 28.40 -32.37 -9.82
N GLY A 16 28.63 -31.31 -10.61
CA GLY A 16 27.85 -30.07 -10.54
C GLY A 16 26.36 -30.26 -10.85
N VAL A 17 26.04 -31.06 -11.87
CA VAL A 17 24.64 -31.42 -12.21
C VAL A 17 24.00 -32.24 -11.09
N VAL A 18 24.72 -33.21 -10.52
CA VAL A 18 24.22 -34.02 -9.40
C VAL A 18 23.97 -33.16 -8.17
N ILE A 19 24.91 -32.30 -7.79
CA ILE A 19 24.73 -31.38 -6.64
C ILE A 19 23.54 -30.45 -6.87
N LEU A 20 23.40 -29.88 -8.08
CA LEU A 20 22.28 -29.01 -8.41
C LEU A 20 20.93 -29.77 -8.36
N ALA A 21 20.91 -31.01 -8.85
CA ALA A 21 19.74 -31.88 -8.78
C ALA A 21 19.40 -32.24 -7.33
N SER A 22 20.39 -32.61 -6.51
CA SER A 22 20.22 -32.89 -5.08
C SER A 22 19.75 -31.67 -4.30
N TYR A 23 20.23 -30.48 -4.66
CA TYR A 23 19.77 -29.22 -4.09
C TYR A 23 18.31 -28.92 -4.48
N LYS A 24 17.97 -29.03 -5.77
CA LYS A 24 16.59 -28.83 -6.26
C LYS A 24 15.59 -29.83 -5.67
N LEU A 25 16.02 -31.06 -5.44
CA LEU A 25 15.21 -32.10 -4.79
C LEU A 25 15.18 -31.96 -3.26
N GLY A 26 15.89 -30.98 -2.69
CA GLY A 26 15.95 -30.75 -1.26
C GLY A 26 16.67 -31.84 -0.46
N LEU A 27 17.38 -32.75 -1.12
CA LEU A 27 18.04 -33.89 -0.47
C LEU A 27 19.10 -33.43 0.52
N LEU A 28 19.88 -32.40 0.16
CA LEU A 28 20.91 -31.85 1.04
C LEU A 28 20.31 -31.20 2.30
N TYR A 29 19.18 -30.49 2.15
CA TYR A 29 18.54 -29.82 3.28
C TYR A 29 17.96 -30.83 4.28
N GLN A 30 17.33 -31.89 3.77
CA GLN A 30 16.74 -32.98 4.55
C GLN A 30 17.78 -33.79 5.36
N LEU A 31 19.05 -33.78 4.96
CA LEU A 31 20.12 -34.43 5.75
C LEU A 31 20.35 -33.74 7.09
N PHE A 32 20.08 -32.42 7.18
CA PHE A 32 20.35 -31.62 8.36
C PHE A 32 19.08 -31.22 9.13
N HIS A 33 17.92 -31.27 8.49
CA HIS A 33 16.66 -30.80 9.07
C HIS A 33 15.60 -31.91 8.99
N LYS A 34 14.96 -32.19 10.13
CA LYS A 34 13.99 -33.29 10.23
C LYS A 34 12.62 -32.87 9.73
N THR A 35 11.86 -33.85 9.25
CA THR A 35 10.45 -33.70 8.91
C THR A 35 9.60 -34.31 10.03
N GLU A 36 8.81 -33.50 10.71
CA GLU A 36 7.94 -33.94 11.80
C GLU A 36 6.58 -34.40 11.25
N THR A 37 6.45 -35.68 10.95
CA THR A 37 5.27 -36.25 10.28
C THR A 37 4.02 -36.34 11.16
N GLN A 38 4.20 -36.35 12.49
CA GLN A 38 3.11 -36.47 13.47
C GLN A 38 2.64 -35.11 14.05
N SER A 39 3.26 -34.01 13.63
CA SER A 39 2.91 -32.68 14.15
C SER A 39 1.50 -32.27 13.68
N PRO A 40 0.64 -31.76 14.57
CA PRO A 40 -0.66 -31.22 14.18
C PRO A 40 -0.55 -29.80 13.59
N ARG A 41 0.64 -29.17 13.68
CA ARG A 41 0.89 -27.81 13.19
C ARG A 41 0.76 -27.73 11.68
N HIS A 42 0.44 -26.54 11.20
CA HIS A 42 0.25 -26.27 9.78
C HIS A 42 0.72 -24.85 9.41
N GLY A 43 1.10 -24.63 8.15
CA GLY A 43 1.75 -23.37 7.73
C GLY A 43 0.88 -22.11 7.92
N GLY A 44 -0.44 -22.26 7.94
CA GLY A 44 -1.35 -21.18 8.31
C GLY A 44 -1.07 -20.56 9.69
N GLU A 45 -0.60 -21.36 10.66
CA GLU A 45 -0.17 -20.87 11.98
C GLU A 45 1.03 -19.94 11.85
N SER A 46 2.04 -20.34 11.07
CA SER A 46 3.24 -19.54 10.84
C SER A 46 2.93 -18.19 10.18
N VAL A 47 1.97 -18.15 9.24
CA VAL A 47 1.50 -16.89 8.65
C VAL A 47 0.87 -16.00 9.74
N ALA A 48 -0.07 -16.55 10.50
CA ALA A 48 -0.80 -15.81 11.52
C ALA A 48 0.11 -15.29 12.65
N GLU A 49 1.10 -16.08 13.07
CA GLU A 49 2.11 -15.71 14.07
C GLU A 49 2.92 -14.49 13.60
N VAL A 50 3.37 -14.46 12.34
CA VAL A 50 4.08 -13.30 11.77
C VAL A 50 3.16 -12.09 11.70
N LEU A 51 1.92 -12.24 11.20
CA LEU A 51 0.98 -11.12 11.12
C LEU A 51 0.71 -10.50 12.52
N ARG A 52 0.51 -11.34 13.54
CA ARG A 52 0.34 -10.90 14.93
C ARG A 52 1.58 -10.16 15.44
N ALA A 53 2.77 -10.70 15.19
CA ALA A 53 4.04 -10.08 15.60
C ALA A 53 4.27 -8.71 14.94
N HIS A 54 3.65 -8.45 13.79
CA HIS A 54 3.70 -7.17 13.08
C HIS A 54 2.50 -6.26 13.39
N GLY A 55 1.70 -6.59 14.40
CA GLY A 55 0.60 -5.75 14.88
C GLY A 55 -0.64 -5.73 13.98
N VAL A 56 -0.78 -6.68 13.06
CA VAL A 56 -1.97 -6.81 12.20
C VAL A 56 -3.18 -7.17 13.06
N LYS A 57 -4.22 -6.34 13.01
CA LYS A 57 -5.46 -6.52 13.80
C LYS A 57 -6.62 -7.10 12.99
N PHE A 58 -6.60 -6.90 11.67
CA PHE A 58 -7.70 -7.21 10.77
C PHE A 58 -7.18 -7.92 9.53
N VAL A 59 -7.88 -8.98 9.11
CA VAL A 59 -7.69 -9.62 7.80
C VAL A 59 -9.04 -9.59 7.08
N PHE A 60 -9.07 -8.95 5.92
CA PHE A 60 -10.27 -8.88 5.09
C PHE A 60 -10.26 -10.01 4.06
N THR A 61 -11.40 -10.64 3.83
CA THR A 61 -11.45 -11.80 2.93
C THR A 61 -12.79 -11.95 2.25
N LEU A 62 -12.82 -12.75 1.18
CA LEU A 62 -13.98 -13.55 0.80
C LEU A 62 -13.52 -15.00 0.99
N VAL A 63 -14.14 -15.71 1.93
CA VAL A 63 -13.66 -17.03 2.33
C VAL A 63 -13.62 -18.01 1.15
N GLY A 64 -12.49 -18.69 0.99
CA GLY A 64 -12.34 -19.84 0.09
C GLY A 64 -11.36 -20.87 0.63
N GLY A 65 -11.50 -22.12 0.18
CA GLY A 65 -10.81 -23.28 0.76
C GLY A 65 -9.28 -23.18 0.78
N HIS A 66 -8.67 -22.57 -0.25
CA HIS A 66 -7.21 -22.50 -0.37
C HIS A 66 -6.52 -21.71 0.76
N ILE A 67 -7.22 -20.78 1.42
CA ILE A 67 -6.65 -19.91 2.46
C ILE A 67 -7.21 -20.21 3.87
N SER A 68 -8.15 -21.15 4.00
CA SER A 68 -8.84 -21.42 5.27
C SER A 68 -7.92 -21.65 6.46
N PRO A 69 -6.78 -22.37 6.34
CA PRO A 69 -5.87 -22.55 7.48
C PRO A 69 -5.31 -21.23 8.03
N ILE A 70 -5.06 -20.23 7.16
CA ILE A 70 -4.57 -18.91 7.59
C ILE A 70 -5.66 -18.18 8.38
N LEU A 71 -6.90 -18.21 7.90
CA LEU A 71 -8.02 -17.50 8.53
C LEU A 71 -8.31 -18.06 9.94
N VAL A 72 -8.36 -19.39 10.07
CA VAL A 72 -8.59 -20.07 11.35
C VAL A 72 -7.46 -19.78 12.34
N ALA A 73 -6.19 -19.80 11.88
CA ALA A 73 -5.06 -19.48 12.74
C ALA A 73 -5.04 -18.01 13.19
N CYS A 74 -5.39 -17.09 12.29
CA CYS A 74 -5.54 -15.67 12.59
C CYS A 74 -6.60 -15.44 13.68
N GLU A 75 -7.77 -16.06 13.56
CA GLU A 75 -8.84 -15.97 14.55
C GLU A 75 -8.38 -16.48 15.93
N LYS A 76 -7.72 -17.65 15.99
CA LYS A 76 -7.16 -18.21 17.24
C LYS A 76 -6.14 -17.28 17.91
N LEU A 77 -5.43 -16.47 17.12
CA LEU A 77 -4.44 -15.51 17.61
C LEU A 77 -5.03 -14.12 17.92
N GLY A 78 -6.36 -13.95 17.79
CA GLY A 78 -7.06 -12.71 18.09
C GLY A 78 -7.04 -11.67 16.96
N ILE A 79 -6.61 -12.07 15.75
CA ILE A 79 -6.73 -11.24 14.55
C ILE A 79 -8.15 -11.38 14.03
N ARG A 80 -8.87 -10.26 13.92
CA ARG A 80 -10.28 -10.28 13.49
C ARG A 80 -10.39 -10.54 12.00
N ILE A 81 -11.10 -11.60 11.63
CA ILE A 81 -11.46 -11.89 10.25
C ILE A 81 -12.71 -11.11 9.87
N VAL A 82 -12.67 -10.44 8.72
CA VAL A 82 -13.78 -9.66 8.19
C VAL A 82 -14.11 -10.19 6.80
N ASP A 83 -15.19 -10.98 6.74
CA ASP A 83 -15.69 -11.51 5.48
C ASP A 83 -16.49 -10.44 4.72
N THR A 84 -16.30 -10.40 3.40
CA THR A 84 -16.91 -9.44 2.48
C THR A 84 -17.71 -10.18 1.42
N ARG A 85 -18.46 -9.47 0.58
CA ARG A 85 -19.23 -10.09 -0.52
C ARG A 85 -18.48 -10.14 -1.85
N HIS A 86 -17.30 -9.55 -1.91
CA HIS A 86 -16.44 -9.54 -3.10
C HIS A 86 -15.00 -9.18 -2.72
N GLU A 87 -14.03 -9.85 -3.33
CA GLU A 87 -12.60 -9.69 -3.06
C GLU A 87 -12.08 -8.26 -3.26
N ALA A 88 -12.62 -7.52 -4.23
CA ALA A 88 -12.28 -6.11 -4.40
C ALA A 88 -12.62 -5.28 -3.14
N THR A 89 -13.78 -5.57 -2.51
CA THR A 89 -14.18 -4.90 -1.26
C THR A 89 -13.24 -5.25 -0.11
N ALA A 90 -12.77 -6.50 -0.02
CA ALA A 90 -11.76 -6.89 0.97
C ALA A 90 -10.45 -6.10 0.80
N VAL A 91 -9.98 -5.94 -0.43
CA VAL A 91 -8.76 -5.17 -0.71
C VAL A 91 -8.95 -3.68 -0.47
N PHE A 92 -10.10 -3.09 -0.82
CA PHE A 92 -10.41 -1.70 -0.49
C PHE A 92 -10.45 -1.47 1.03
N ALA A 93 -11.03 -2.41 1.79
CA ALA A 93 -11.05 -2.29 3.25
C ALA A 93 -9.65 -2.39 3.86
N ALA A 94 -8.81 -3.30 3.36
CA ALA A 94 -7.40 -3.38 3.73
C ALA A 94 -6.64 -2.08 3.37
N ASP A 95 -6.88 -1.52 2.19
CA ASP A 95 -6.31 -0.24 1.74
C ASP A 95 -6.71 0.91 2.68
N ALA A 96 -7.98 1.02 3.07
CA ALA A 96 -8.42 2.02 4.04
C ALA A 96 -7.77 1.83 5.42
N VAL A 97 -7.65 0.59 5.92
CA VAL A 97 -6.93 0.33 7.17
C VAL A 97 -5.48 0.79 7.07
N ALA A 98 -4.81 0.52 5.96
CA ALA A 98 -3.43 0.92 5.74
C ALA A 98 -3.27 2.45 5.81
N ARG A 99 -4.15 3.18 5.11
CA ARG A 99 -4.15 4.65 5.08
C ARG A 99 -4.46 5.29 6.44
N LEU A 100 -5.37 4.70 7.21
CA LEU A 100 -5.85 5.29 8.47
C LEU A 100 -5.00 4.95 9.69
N SER A 101 -4.36 3.78 9.68
CA SER A 101 -3.55 3.30 10.81
C SER A 101 -2.05 3.55 10.64
N GLY A 102 -1.58 3.80 9.41
CA GLY A 102 -0.15 3.83 9.09
C GLY A 102 0.53 2.45 9.17
N THR A 103 -0.24 1.36 9.34
CA THR A 103 0.25 -0.02 9.37
C THR A 103 -0.09 -0.76 8.08
N VAL A 104 0.34 -2.01 7.92
CA VAL A 104 0.02 -2.79 6.71
C VAL A 104 -1.44 -3.25 6.74
N GLY A 105 -2.19 -2.95 5.68
CA GLY A 105 -3.50 -3.54 5.43
C GLY A 105 -3.37 -4.96 4.87
N VAL A 106 -4.16 -5.91 5.36
CA VAL A 106 -4.08 -7.32 4.92
C VAL A 106 -5.39 -7.80 4.32
N ALA A 107 -5.32 -8.31 3.09
CA ALA A 107 -6.42 -9.00 2.43
C ALA A 107 -6.00 -10.43 2.06
N ALA A 108 -6.89 -11.39 2.25
CA ALA A 108 -6.67 -12.79 1.90
C ALA A 108 -7.77 -13.29 0.96
N VAL A 109 -7.39 -13.88 -0.17
CA VAL A 109 -8.32 -14.35 -1.21
C VAL A 109 -7.94 -15.74 -1.72
N THR A 110 -8.93 -16.49 -2.19
CA THR A 110 -8.70 -17.81 -2.81
C THR A 110 -7.97 -17.70 -4.15
N ALA A 111 -7.48 -18.83 -4.64
CA ALA A 111 -6.82 -18.96 -5.94
C ALA A 111 -7.72 -18.53 -7.12
N GLY A 112 -7.10 -18.28 -8.27
CA GLY A 112 -7.79 -18.11 -9.54
C GLY A 112 -8.75 -16.91 -9.54
N PRO A 113 -10.08 -17.11 -9.66
CA PRO A 113 -11.05 -16.01 -9.72
C PRO A 113 -10.98 -15.08 -8.52
N GLY A 114 -10.71 -15.62 -7.32
CA GLY A 114 -10.60 -14.81 -6.11
C GLY A 114 -9.47 -13.80 -6.19
N LEU A 115 -8.32 -14.22 -6.73
CA LEU A 115 -7.21 -13.34 -6.96
C LEU A 115 -7.47 -12.37 -8.12
N THR A 116 -7.97 -12.83 -9.27
CA THR A 116 -8.21 -11.95 -10.44
C THR A 116 -9.21 -10.82 -10.13
N ASN A 117 -10.19 -11.09 -9.25
CA ASN A 117 -11.16 -10.11 -8.77
C ASN A 117 -10.53 -8.94 -7.98
N THR A 118 -9.28 -9.08 -7.52
CA THR A 118 -8.59 -8.04 -6.75
C THR A 118 -7.76 -7.06 -7.58
N VAL A 119 -7.54 -7.34 -8.88
CA VAL A 119 -6.59 -6.60 -9.74
C VAL A 119 -6.81 -5.08 -9.67
N THR A 120 -8.06 -4.63 -9.85
CA THR A 120 -8.41 -3.20 -9.81
C THR A 120 -8.15 -2.59 -8.45
N ALA A 121 -8.50 -3.29 -7.37
CA ALA A 121 -8.34 -2.79 -6.01
C ALA A 121 -6.87 -2.71 -5.58
N VAL A 122 -6.05 -3.67 -6.00
CA VAL A 122 -4.59 -3.61 -5.79
C VAL A 122 -3.96 -2.49 -6.60
N LYS A 123 -4.41 -2.27 -7.85
CA LYS A 123 -3.95 -1.13 -8.64
C LYS A 123 -4.29 0.20 -7.97
N ASN A 124 -5.47 0.31 -7.34
CA ASN A 124 -5.87 1.46 -6.53
C ASN A 124 -4.90 1.69 -5.37
N ALA A 125 -4.62 0.64 -4.58
CA ALA A 125 -3.67 0.70 -3.46
C ALA A 125 -2.24 1.05 -3.92
N GLN A 126 -1.80 0.55 -5.08
CA GLN A 126 -0.52 0.92 -5.69
C GLN A 126 -0.45 2.41 -6.00
N MET A 127 -1.48 2.94 -6.65
CA MET A 127 -1.55 4.35 -7.05
C MET A 127 -1.75 5.30 -5.87
N ALA A 128 -2.26 4.79 -4.74
CA ALA A 128 -2.41 5.53 -3.50
C ALA A 128 -1.24 5.35 -2.52
N GLU A 129 -0.25 4.51 -2.89
CA GLU A 129 0.96 4.27 -2.10
C GLU A 129 0.64 3.65 -0.72
N SER A 130 -0.33 2.74 -0.70
CA SER A 130 -0.77 2.09 0.53
C SER A 130 0.05 0.81 0.80
N PRO A 131 0.61 0.63 2.01
CA PRO A 131 1.25 -0.62 2.40
C PRO A 131 0.20 -1.72 2.56
N LEU A 132 0.08 -2.61 1.58
CA LEU A 132 -0.93 -3.66 1.54
C LEU A 132 -0.30 -5.02 1.28
N LEU A 133 -0.62 -6.02 2.10
CA LEU A 133 -0.28 -7.42 1.84
C LEU A 133 -1.51 -8.14 1.29
N LEU A 134 -1.41 -8.60 0.05
CA LEU A 134 -2.37 -9.53 -0.54
C LEU A 134 -1.85 -10.96 -0.38
N ILE A 135 -2.65 -11.78 0.28
CA ILE A 135 -2.45 -13.22 0.43
C ILE A 135 -3.35 -13.92 -0.60
N GLY A 136 -2.75 -14.69 -1.49
CA GLY A 136 -3.49 -15.53 -2.45
C GLY A 136 -3.26 -17.00 -2.17
N GLY A 137 -4.34 -17.78 -2.13
CA GLY A 137 -4.24 -19.23 -2.22
C GLY A 137 -3.75 -19.69 -3.60
N ALA A 138 -3.21 -20.90 -3.68
CA ALA A 138 -2.86 -21.54 -4.95
C ALA A 138 -3.10 -23.06 -4.90
N ALA A 139 -3.14 -23.66 -6.08
CA ALA A 139 -3.09 -25.11 -6.23
C ALA A 139 -1.83 -25.68 -5.57
N ALA A 140 -1.90 -26.94 -5.13
CA ALA A 140 -0.77 -27.63 -4.52
C ALA A 140 0.45 -27.61 -5.43
N THR A 141 1.66 -27.50 -4.86
CA THR A 141 2.91 -27.30 -5.61
C THR A 141 3.13 -28.33 -6.72
N LEU A 142 2.76 -29.60 -6.52
CA LEU A 142 2.87 -30.67 -7.52
C LEU A 142 1.85 -30.59 -8.66
N LEU A 143 0.75 -29.88 -8.45
CA LEU A 143 -0.38 -29.76 -9.38
C LEU A 143 -0.37 -28.45 -10.17
N GLN A 144 0.45 -27.47 -9.78
CA GLN A 144 0.63 -26.22 -10.50
C GLN A 144 1.06 -26.46 -11.96
N GLY A 145 0.42 -25.76 -12.90
CA GLY A 145 0.62 -25.87 -14.33
C GLY A 145 0.03 -27.14 -14.96
N ARG A 146 -0.74 -27.94 -14.20
CA ARG A 146 -1.32 -29.22 -14.67
C ARG A 146 -2.84 -29.17 -14.86
N GLY A 147 -3.43 -27.98 -14.84
CA GLY A 147 -4.88 -27.80 -14.99
C GLY A 147 -5.66 -28.09 -13.71
N ALA A 148 -5.05 -27.85 -12.54
CA ALA A 148 -5.75 -27.97 -11.27
C ALA A 148 -6.86 -26.92 -11.14
N LEU A 149 -7.83 -27.18 -10.28
CA LEU A 149 -8.94 -26.26 -10.04
C LEU A 149 -8.42 -24.88 -9.62
N GLN A 150 -8.84 -23.84 -10.34
CA GLN A 150 -8.46 -22.43 -10.08
C GLN A 150 -6.94 -22.14 -10.21
N ASP A 151 -6.18 -22.99 -10.89
CA ASP A 151 -4.76 -22.80 -11.15
C ASP A 151 -4.52 -21.86 -12.35
N ILE A 152 -3.77 -20.78 -12.13
CA ILE A 152 -3.36 -19.80 -13.13
C ILE A 152 -1.97 -19.27 -12.79
N ASP A 153 -1.29 -18.61 -13.74
CA ASP A 153 -0.05 -17.87 -13.43
C ASP A 153 -0.34 -16.55 -12.70
N GLN A 154 -0.60 -16.68 -11.41
CA GLN A 154 -0.93 -15.58 -10.50
C GLN A 154 0.23 -14.59 -10.34
N ILE A 155 1.47 -15.08 -10.35
CA ILE A 155 2.67 -14.27 -10.14
C ILE A 155 2.87 -13.29 -11.29
N SER A 156 2.76 -13.76 -12.54
CA SER A 156 2.90 -12.89 -13.72
C SER A 156 1.82 -11.81 -13.78
N LEU A 157 0.60 -12.14 -13.34
CA LEU A 157 -0.51 -11.19 -13.29
C LEU A 157 -0.27 -10.03 -12.29
N PHE A 158 0.36 -10.32 -11.14
CA PHE A 158 0.53 -9.34 -10.05
C PHE A 158 1.88 -8.63 -10.03
N LYS A 159 2.89 -9.15 -10.73
CA LYS A 159 4.22 -8.53 -10.84
C LYS A 159 4.21 -7.04 -11.23
N PRO A 160 3.36 -6.53 -12.15
CA PRO A 160 3.32 -5.09 -12.46
C PRO A 160 2.51 -4.26 -11.45
N LEU A 161 1.73 -4.91 -10.58
CA LEU A 161 0.84 -4.26 -9.61
C LEU A 161 1.49 -4.12 -8.24
N CYS A 162 2.44 -5.00 -7.91
CA CYS A 162 3.04 -5.11 -6.58
C CYS A 162 4.53 -4.77 -6.59
N LYS A 163 5.04 -4.27 -5.46
CA LYS A 163 6.48 -4.05 -5.22
C LYS A 163 7.25 -5.34 -5.06
N PHE A 164 6.57 -6.39 -4.59
CA PHE A 164 7.12 -7.70 -4.36
C PHE A 164 6.04 -8.76 -4.60
N CYS A 165 6.41 -9.81 -5.30
CA CYS A 165 5.60 -11.02 -5.48
C CYS A 165 6.45 -12.23 -5.10
N ALA A 166 5.89 -13.15 -4.34
CA ALA A 166 6.53 -14.43 -4.02
C ALA A 166 5.52 -15.58 -4.04
N SER A 167 6.01 -16.78 -4.31
CA SER A 167 5.26 -18.03 -4.20
C SER A 167 6.02 -18.93 -3.24
N VAL A 168 5.38 -19.30 -2.13
CA VAL A 168 5.99 -20.17 -1.12
C VAL A 168 6.07 -21.59 -1.65
N ARG A 169 7.25 -22.22 -1.56
CA ARG A 169 7.45 -23.60 -2.05
C ARG A 169 7.64 -24.60 -0.93
N THR A 170 8.05 -24.16 0.25
CA THR A 170 8.24 -25.00 1.43
C THR A 170 7.75 -24.29 2.70
N VAL A 171 7.34 -25.04 3.72
CA VAL A 171 6.77 -24.46 4.95
C VAL A 171 7.77 -23.55 5.68
N ARG A 172 9.06 -23.91 5.66
CA ARG A 172 10.17 -23.11 6.23
C ARG A 172 10.34 -21.73 5.58
N GLU A 173 9.85 -21.53 4.35
CA GLU A 173 9.94 -20.24 3.65
C GLU A 173 8.85 -19.25 4.07
N ILE A 174 7.79 -19.69 4.75
CA ILE A 174 6.64 -18.85 5.10
C ILE A 174 7.07 -17.64 5.92
N VAL A 175 7.73 -17.88 7.06
CA VAL A 175 8.14 -16.80 7.98
C VAL A 175 9.05 -15.76 7.30
N PRO A 176 10.19 -16.14 6.68
CA PRO A 176 11.06 -15.15 6.06
C PRO A 176 10.40 -14.43 4.88
N THR A 177 9.52 -15.10 4.12
CA THR A 177 8.82 -14.48 2.98
C THR A 177 7.82 -13.43 3.45
N VAL A 178 6.99 -13.74 4.45
CA VAL A 178 6.00 -12.80 5.00
C VAL A 178 6.70 -11.60 5.64
N ARG A 179 7.72 -11.81 6.47
CA ARG A 179 8.52 -10.73 7.08
C ARG A 179 9.10 -9.79 6.02
N LYS A 180 9.72 -10.36 4.98
CA LYS A 180 10.30 -9.60 3.87
C LYS A 180 9.23 -8.81 3.11
N ALA A 181 8.09 -9.42 2.83
CA ALA A 181 6.99 -8.76 2.12
C ALA A 181 6.45 -7.56 2.91
N LEU A 182 6.21 -7.71 4.21
CA LEU A 182 5.73 -6.63 5.09
C LEU A 182 6.72 -5.45 5.12
N ALA A 183 8.02 -5.73 5.26
CA ALA A 183 9.05 -4.69 5.24
C ALA A 183 9.14 -3.97 3.88
N ILE A 184 9.03 -4.70 2.76
CA ILE A 184 9.01 -4.10 1.42
C ILE A 184 7.74 -3.27 1.21
N ALA A 185 6.59 -3.72 1.71
CA ALA A 185 5.33 -2.99 1.60
C ALA A 185 5.42 -1.59 2.23
N GLN A 186 6.16 -1.45 3.34
CA GLN A 186 6.32 -0.20 4.08
C GLN A 186 7.52 0.65 3.64
N SER A 187 8.59 0.05 3.10
CA SER A 187 9.85 0.74 2.79
C SER A 187 9.78 1.65 1.56
N GLY A 188 10.55 2.74 1.55
CA GLY A 188 10.56 3.73 0.49
C GLY A 188 9.21 4.41 0.36
N THR A 189 8.66 4.42 -0.86
CA THR A 189 7.25 4.73 -1.09
C THR A 189 6.44 3.46 -0.83
N PRO A 190 5.49 3.47 0.12
CA PRO A 190 4.75 2.26 0.44
C PRO A 190 3.90 1.78 -0.76
N GLY A 191 3.53 0.50 -0.75
CA GLY A 191 2.76 -0.08 -1.84
C GLY A 191 2.42 -1.54 -1.62
N PRO A 192 1.59 -2.12 -2.50
CA PRO A 192 1.12 -3.48 -2.33
C PRO A 192 2.21 -4.52 -2.59
N VAL A 193 2.11 -5.63 -1.88
CA VAL A 193 2.92 -6.85 -2.06
C VAL A 193 1.99 -8.05 -2.14
N PHE A 194 2.40 -9.08 -2.87
CA PHE A 194 1.63 -10.30 -3.07
C PHE A 194 2.43 -11.52 -2.63
N ILE A 195 1.79 -12.40 -1.85
CA ILE A 195 2.35 -13.71 -1.54
C ILE A 195 1.32 -14.78 -1.92
N GLU A 196 1.76 -15.69 -2.77
CA GLU A 196 1.04 -16.90 -3.15
C GLU A 196 1.40 -18.04 -2.19
N PHE A 197 0.37 -18.69 -1.65
CA PHE A 197 0.47 -19.86 -0.78
C PHE A 197 -0.22 -21.07 -1.41
N PRO A 198 0.55 -22.01 -1.97
CA PRO A 198 0.05 -23.33 -2.36
C PRO A 198 -0.61 -24.05 -1.19
N ILE A 199 -1.76 -24.68 -1.43
CA ILE A 199 -2.57 -25.29 -0.37
C ILE A 199 -1.80 -26.33 0.47
N ASP A 200 -0.89 -27.06 -0.15
CA ASP A 200 -0.03 -28.06 0.49
C ASP A 200 1.03 -27.47 1.44
N THR A 201 1.29 -26.16 1.36
CA THR A 201 2.13 -25.45 2.34
C THR A 201 1.35 -25.02 3.60
N LEU A 202 0.01 -25.02 3.53
CA LEU A 202 -0.84 -24.46 4.57
C LEU A 202 -1.52 -25.49 5.46
N TYR A 203 -1.67 -26.72 4.99
CA TYR A 203 -2.30 -27.83 5.72
C TYR A 203 -1.28 -28.72 6.46
N PRO A 204 -1.71 -29.47 7.50
CA PRO A 204 -0.83 -30.38 8.22
C PRO A 204 -0.27 -31.51 7.34
N TYR A 205 0.89 -32.04 7.71
CA TYR A 205 1.60 -33.10 6.98
C TYR A 205 0.68 -34.27 6.60
N HIS A 206 -0.06 -34.84 7.55
CA HIS A 206 -0.91 -36.02 7.32
C HIS A 206 -2.06 -35.78 6.34
N VAL A 207 -2.57 -34.54 6.25
CA VAL A 207 -3.61 -34.16 5.27
C VAL A 207 -2.99 -34.12 3.88
N VAL A 208 -1.85 -33.47 3.73
CA VAL A 208 -1.13 -33.34 2.45
C VAL A 208 -0.66 -34.71 1.96
N GLU A 209 -0.15 -35.55 2.86
CA GLU A 209 0.26 -36.93 2.55
C GLU A 209 -0.89 -37.74 1.98
N LYS A 210 -2.06 -37.69 2.62
CA LYS A 210 -3.26 -38.44 2.20
C LYS A 210 -3.74 -38.04 0.79
N GLU A 211 -3.68 -36.76 0.46
CA GLU A 211 -4.08 -36.24 -0.85
C GLU A 211 -3.02 -36.49 -1.94
N SER A 212 -1.74 -36.53 -1.56
CA SER A 212 -0.62 -36.71 -2.49
C SER A 212 -0.24 -38.18 -2.72
N ALA A 213 -0.62 -39.08 -1.81
CA ALA A 213 -0.27 -40.48 -1.87
C ALA A 213 -0.91 -41.17 -3.09
N PRO A 214 -0.14 -41.95 -3.88
CA PRO A 214 -0.68 -42.67 -5.02
C PRO A 214 -1.68 -43.74 -4.55
N LYS A 215 -2.95 -43.63 -4.98
CA LYS A 215 -4.04 -44.56 -4.63
C LYS A 215 -3.78 -46.02 -5.04
N ASN A 216 -2.85 -46.26 -5.97
CA ASN A 216 -2.37 -47.58 -6.39
C ASN A 216 -0.86 -47.55 -6.66
N THR A 217 -0.05 -48.09 -5.77
CA THR A 217 1.40 -48.27 -6.00
C THR A 217 1.66 -49.50 -6.86
N SER A 218 2.03 -49.29 -8.13
CA SER A 218 2.52 -50.36 -9.01
C SER A 218 3.82 -50.96 -8.48
N LYS A 219 3.97 -52.30 -8.54
CA LYS A 219 5.24 -53.01 -8.22
C LYS A 219 6.37 -52.74 -9.23
N SER A 220 6.08 -52.05 -10.33
CA SER A 220 7.06 -51.68 -11.37
C SER A 220 8.16 -50.76 -10.83
N LEU A 221 9.36 -50.84 -11.41
CA LEU A 221 10.48 -49.95 -11.12
C LEU A 221 10.09 -48.47 -11.26
N PHE A 222 9.31 -48.13 -12.28
CA PHE A 222 8.79 -46.78 -12.48
C PHE A 222 7.85 -46.33 -11.34
N GLY A 223 7.02 -47.25 -10.84
CA GLY A 223 6.15 -46.99 -9.69
C GLY A 223 6.94 -46.68 -8.41
N LYS A 224 8.05 -47.41 -8.18
CA LYS A 224 8.94 -47.16 -7.04
C LYS A 224 9.63 -45.80 -7.12
N ILE A 225 10.12 -45.42 -8.31
CA ILE A 225 10.76 -44.11 -8.54
C ILE A 225 9.75 -42.97 -8.31
N MET A 226 8.53 -43.11 -8.84
CA MET A 226 7.48 -42.11 -8.65
C MET A 226 7.08 -41.97 -7.18
N ALA A 227 6.88 -43.10 -6.48
CA ALA A 227 6.57 -43.11 -5.05
C ALA A 227 7.68 -42.43 -4.23
N TRP A 228 8.95 -42.75 -4.53
CA TRP A 228 10.09 -42.08 -3.91
C TRP A 228 10.10 -40.57 -4.19
N TYR A 229 9.83 -40.14 -5.43
CA TYR A 229 9.79 -38.72 -5.78
C TYR A 229 8.71 -37.97 -5.00
N LEU A 230 7.50 -38.52 -4.92
CA LEU A 230 6.39 -37.94 -4.15
C LEU A 230 6.72 -37.86 -2.66
N GLN A 231 7.28 -38.92 -2.09
CA GLN A 231 7.69 -38.95 -0.69
C GLN A 231 8.81 -37.94 -0.40
N ASN A 232 9.80 -37.84 -1.28
CA ASN A 232 10.87 -36.85 -1.16
C ASN A 232 10.35 -35.42 -1.28
N HIS A 233 9.44 -35.16 -2.22
CA HIS A 233 8.79 -33.86 -2.36
C HIS A 233 8.07 -33.47 -1.07
N LEU A 234 7.24 -34.36 -0.53
CA LEU A 234 6.53 -34.16 0.73
C LEU A 234 7.49 -33.96 1.91
N SER A 235 8.57 -34.76 1.98
CA SER A 235 9.57 -34.64 3.03
C SER A 235 10.27 -33.29 2.98
N ASN A 236 10.68 -32.84 1.79
CA ASN A 236 11.28 -31.52 1.58
C ASN A 236 10.31 -30.37 1.87
N LEU A 237 9.02 -30.51 1.52
CA LEU A 237 7.98 -29.51 1.76
C LEU A 237 7.89 -29.14 3.26
N PHE A 238 8.03 -30.14 4.14
CA PHE A 238 7.94 -30.00 5.59
C PHE A 238 9.28 -30.06 6.35
N ALA A 239 10.41 -30.25 5.66
CA ALA A 239 11.73 -30.27 6.29
C ALA A 239 12.03 -28.91 6.93
N GLY A 240 12.34 -28.92 8.24
CA GLY A 240 12.60 -27.72 9.03
C GLY A 240 11.38 -26.80 9.23
N ALA A 241 10.16 -27.29 9.00
CA ALA A 241 8.93 -26.49 9.05
C ALA A 241 8.69 -25.76 10.38
N TRP A 242 9.10 -26.37 11.49
CA TRP A 242 8.75 -25.92 12.84
C TRP A 242 9.94 -25.41 13.65
N GLU A 243 11.08 -25.19 13.00
CA GLU A 243 12.26 -24.63 13.62
C GLU A 243 12.00 -23.20 14.09
N THR A 244 12.62 -22.83 15.21
CA THR A 244 12.44 -21.51 15.80
C THR A 244 12.96 -20.44 14.84
N CYS A 245 12.07 -19.53 14.45
CA CYS A 245 12.37 -18.41 13.59
C CYS A 245 12.10 -17.10 14.33
N ASP A 246 12.91 -16.08 14.05
CA ASP A 246 12.59 -14.71 14.47
C ASP A 246 11.35 -14.21 13.70
N LEU A 247 10.35 -13.76 14.45
CA LEU A 247 9.08 -13.24 13.93
C LEU A 247 9.04 -11.70 13.91
N SER A 248 10.06 -11.03 14.44
CA SER A 248 10.06 -9.58 14.62
C SER A 248 10.07 -8.80 13.30
N PRO A 249 9.53 -7.57 13.28
CA PRO A 249 9.60 -6.70 12.12
C PRO A 249 11.02 -6.48 11.63
N LEU A 250 11.23 -6.61 10.32
CA LEU A 250 12.49 -6.21 9.69
C LEU A 250 12.57 -4.68 9.58
N PRO A 251 13.79 -4.09 9.55
CA PRO A 251 13.96 -2.65 9.38
C PRO A 251 13.30 -2.12 8.12
N VAL A 252 12.57 -1.01 8.26
CA VAL A 252 11.95 -0.28 7.16
C VAL A 252 12.87 0.85 6.73
N TYR A 253 13.17 0.92 5.43
CA TYR A 253 13.98 2.00 4.87
C TYR A 253 13.09 3.18 4.49
N ILE A 254 13.43 4.40 4.93
CA ILE A 254 12.72 5.64 4.55
C ILE A 254 13.78 6.63 4.04
N PRO A 255 13.64 7.19 2.83
CA PRO A 255 14.57 8.19 2.33
C PRO A 255 14.35 9.51 3.07
N HIS A 256 15.44 10.20 3.40
CA HIS A 256 15.41 11.49 4.08
C HIS A 256 16.22 12.53 3.32
N ALA A 257 15.78 13.78 3.37
CA ALA A 257 16.56 14.91 2.87
C ALA A 257 17.91 14.99 3.59
N THR A 258 18.95 15.43 2.90
CA THR A 258 20.24 15.80 3.51
C THR A 258 20.12 17.14 4.24
N GLU A 259 21.13 17.51 5.02
CA GLU A 259 21.17 18.82 5.69
C GLU A 259 21.32 19.97 4.67
N ASP A 260 22.22 19.82 3.70
CA ASP A 260 22.46 20.81 2.65
C ASP A 260 21.20 21.08 1.80
N GLU A 261 20.42 20.04 1.50
CA GLU A 261 19.14 20.19 0.80
C GLU A 261 18.12 21.00 1.62
N VAL A 262 18.04 20.74 2.93
CA VAL A 262 17.14 21.50 3.82
C VAL A 262 17.59 22.95 3.90
N GLN A 263 18.87 23.22 4.11
CA GLN A 263 19.38 24.59 4.22
C GLN A 263 19.16 25.39 2.93
N ARG A 264 19.38 24.78 1.76
CA ARG A 264 19.07 25.41 0.47
C ARG A 264 17.58 25.76 0.34
N CYS A 265 16.69 24.91 0.86
CA CYS A 265 15.26 25.20 0.89
C CYS A 265 14.90 26.31 1.88
N VAL A 266 15.55 26.37 3.05
CA VAL A 266 15.41 27.46 4.04
C VAL A 266 15.77 28.81 3.40
N GLU A 267 16.86 28.89 2.66
CA GLU A 267 17.26 30.11 1.94
C GLU A 267 16.24 30.54 0.87
N LEU A 268 15.68 29.60 0.13
CA LEU A 268 14.68 29.90 -0.90
C LEU A 268 13.36 30.37 -0.28
N VAL A 269 12.90 29.68 0.76
CA VAL A 269 11.64 29.99 1.44
C VAL A 269 11.72 31.32 2.19
N SER A 270 12.82 31.59 2.89
CA SER A 270 13.02 32.85 3.64
C SER A 270 12.99 34.10 2.74
N ARG A 271 13.32 33.96 1.45
CA ARG A 271 13.31 35.06 0.46
C ARG A 271 11.99 35.18 -0.30
N ALA A 272 11.09 34.20 -0.19
CA ALA A 272 9.84 34.17 -0.92
C ALA A 272 8.83 35.17 -0.34
N ARG A 273 8.11 35.88 -1.22
CA ARG A 273 7.04 36.81 -0.84
C ARG A 273 5.66 36.21 -1.06
N LYS A 274 5.52 35.31 -2.04
CA LYS A 274 4.27 34.62 -2.36
C LYS A 274 4.46 33.08 -2.35
N PRO A 275 4.95 32.47 -1.25
CA PRO A 275 5.10 31.03 -1.17
C PRO A 275 3.75 30.32 -1.06
N VAL A 276 3.65 29.12 -1.64
CA VAL A 276 2.51 28.20 -1.45
C VAL A 276 3.00 26.76 -1.28
N ILE A 277 2.34 26.00 -0.41
CA ILE A 277 2.58 24.55 -0.22
C ILE A 277 1.45 23.78 -0.88
N LEU A 278 1.79 22.78 -1.70
CA LEU A 278 0.86 21.75 -2.16
C LEU A 278 1.20 20.45 -1.43
N LEU A 279 0.33 20.08 -0.49
CA LEU A 279 0.49 18.91 0.34
C LEU A 279 -0.25 17.72 -0.26
N GLY A 280 0.45 16.62 -0.47
CA GLY A 280 -0.10 15.36 -0.95
C GLY A 280 -0.15 14.29 0.14
N SER A 281 -0.65 13.11 -0.20
CA SER A 281 -0.86 12.01 0.75
C SER A 281 0.43 11.54 1.45
N GLN A 282 1.60 11.64 0.81
CA GLN A 282 2.87 11.22 1.45
C GLN A 282 3.21 11.99 2.72
N ALA A 283 2.68 13.20 2.91
CA ALA A 283 2.88 13.95 4.14
C ALA A 283 2.14 13.36 5.35
N THR A 284 1.23 12.41 5.12
CA THR A 284 0.49 11.69 6.17
C THR A 284 1.09 10.31 6.51
N LEU A 285 2.14 9.91 5.79
CA LEU A 285 2.80 8.63 6.02
C LEU A 285 3.66 8.68 7.29
N PRO A 286 3.73 7.58 8.07
CA PRO A 286 4.64 7.50 9.21
C PRO A 286 6.10 7.69 8.79
N PRO A 287 6.99 8.19 9.66
CA PRO A 287 6.84 8.25 11.13
C PRO A 287 6.37 9.59 11.72
N THR A 288 6.34 10.67 10.94
CA THR A 288 6.20 12.04 11.49
C THR A 288 4.90 12.70 11.05
N PRO A 289 3.95 13.03 11.97
CA PRO A 289 2.83 13.90 11.65
C PRO A 289 3.34 15.31 11.32
N ALA A 290 2.97 15.84 10.16
CA ALA A 290 3.47 17.13 9.65
C ALA A 290 2.66 18.35 10.15
N ASP A 291 1.63 18.11 10.97
CA ASP A 291 0.56 19.03 11.34
C ASP A 291 1.12 20.32 11.94
N ASP A 292 1.87 20.18 13.04
CA ASP A 292 2.50 21.28 13.77
C ASP A 292 3.54 22.04 12.92
N ALA A 293 4.17 21.34 11.97
CA ALA A 293 5.18 21.93 11.10
C ALA A 293 4.55 22.92 10.11
N LEU A 294 3.35 22.62 9.60
CA LEU A 294 2.65 23.50 8.64
C LEU A 294 2.23 24.82 9.30
N GLU A 295 1.71 24.76 10.53
CA GLU A 295 1.32 25.96 11.27
C GLU A 295 2.54 26.82 11.62
N SER A 296 3.64 26.19 12.04
CA SER A 296 4.89 26.89 12.36
C SER A 296 5.44 27.65 11.14
N LEU A 297 5.41 27.05 9.95
CA LEU A 297 5.90 27.66 8.71
C LEU A 297 5.12 28.91 8.30
N GLY A 298 3.81 28.97 8.62
CA GLY A 298 2.99 30.14 8.30
C GLY A 298 2.80 30.38 6.79
N ILE A 299 2.90 29.33 5.96
CA ILE A 299 2.76 29.42 4.49
C ILE A 299 1.37 28.92 4.07
N PRO A 300 0.67 29.60 3.14
CA PRO A 300 -0.60 29.11 2.59
C PRO A 300 -0.48 27.70 1.97
N CYS A 301 -1.43 26.83 2.29
CA CYS A 301 -1.40 25.41 1.96
C CYS A 301 -2.64 24.97 1.17
N PHE A 302 -2.44 24.21 0.10
CA PHE A 302 -3.47 23.44 -0.59
C PHE A 302 -3.32 21.96 -0.22
N LEU A 303 -4.36 21.38 0.35
CA LEU A 303 -4.36 19.99 0.84
C LEU A 303 -5.03 19.06 -0.18
N GLY A 304 -4.34 17.99 -0.56
CA GLY A 304 -4.81 16.97 -1.50
C GLY A 304 -4.80 15.56 -0.94
N GLY A 305 -5.73 14.72 -1.41
CA GLY A 305 -5.85 13.31 -0.99
C GLY A 305 -5.98 13.18 0.53
N MET A 306 -5.17 12.29 1.12
CA MET A 306 -5.19 12.00 2.57
C MET A 306 -4.80 13.21 3.44
N SER A 307 -4.11 14.20 2.89
CA SER A 307 -3.71 15.39 3.65
C SER A 307 -4.87 16.36 3.95
N ARG A 308 -6.05 16.13 3.38
CA ARG A 308 -7.24 16.94 3.67
C ARG A 308 -7.63 16.79 5.14
N GLY A 309 -7.73 17.93 5.82
CA GLY A 309 -8.03 18.00 7.26
C GLY A 309 -6.82 18.18 8.16
N MET A 310 -5.58 18.08 7.64
CA MET A 310 -4.34 18.26 8.42
C MET A 310 -4.23 19.61 9.15
N LEU A 311 -4.88 20.65 8.63
CA LEU A 311 -4.91 22.00 9.23
C LEU A 311 -6.28 22.31 9.88
N GLY A 312 -7.16 21.32 10.02
CA GLY A 312 -8.51 21.49 10.51
C GLY A 312 -9.41 22.37 9.61
N LYS A 313 -10.60 22.71 10.14
CA LYS A 313 -11.68 23.38 9.40
C LYS A 313 -11.43 24.87 9.13
N ASN A 314 -10.83 25.57 10.09
CA ASN A 314 -10.82 27.04 10.13
C ASN A 314 -9.41 27.65 10.03
N SER A 315 -8.40 26.87 9.61
CA SER A 315 -7.04 27.39 9.53
C SER A 315 -6.93 28.58 8.58
N PRO A 316 -6.21 29.65 8.99
CA PRO A 316 -5.94 30.80 8.13
C PRO A 316 -4.99 30.45 6.98
N LEU A 317 -4.24 29.35 7.10
CA LEU A 317 -3.27 28.92 6.09
C LEU A 317 -3.87 27.99 5.04
N HIS A 318 -4.90 27.22 5.39
CA HIS A 318 -5.51 26.27 4.46
C HIS A 318 -6.36 26.99 3.41
N ILE A 319 -6.00 26.89 2.13
CA ILE A 319 -6.77 27.40 0.99
C ILE A 319 -7.35 26.21 0.20
N ARG A 320 -8.65 26.23 -0.06
CA ARG A 320 -9.38 25.17 -0.77
C ARG A 320 -9.67 25.51 -2.22
N GLN A 321 -9.88 26.79 -2.50
CA GLN A 321 -10.34 27.28 -3.80
C GLN A 321 -9.23 28.04 -4.55
N ASN A 322 -9.44 28.29 -5.85
CA ASN A 322 -8.55 29.11 -6.69
C ASN A 322 -7.08 28.66 -6.75
N ARG A 323 -6.79 27.38 -6.49
CA ARG A 323 -5.44 26.78 -6.55
C ARG A 323 -4.70 27.15 -7.83
N ARG A 324 -5.38 27.12 -8.98
CA ARG A 324 -4.78 27.42 -10.28
C ARG A 324 -4.19 28.83 -10.34
N ASP A 325 -4.90 29.81 -9.81
CA ASP A 325 -4.48 31.22 -9.90
C ASP A 325 -3.42 31.52 -8.85
N ALA A 326 -3.54 30.96 -7.64
CA ALA A 326 -2.48 30.98 -6.63
C ALA A 326 -1.14 30.44 -7.17
N LEU A 327 -1.16 29.32 -7.91
CA LEU A 327 0.04 28.72 -8.52
C LEU A 327 0.66 29.57 -9.64
N LYS A 328 -0.14 30.36 -10.35
CA LYS A 328 0.37 31.29 -11.38
C LYS A 328 1.03 32.51 -10.75
N GLU A 329 0.54 32.96 -9.60
CA GLU A 329 1.05 34.14 -8.92
C GLU A 329 2.21 33.86 -7.97
N ALA A 330 2.32 32.63 -7.47
CA ALA A 330 3.34 32.22 -6.53
C ALA A 330 4.76 32.45 -7.09
N ASP A 331 5.65 32.97 -6.26
CA ASP A 331 7.08 33.07 -6.54
C ASP A 331 7.86 31.86 -6.04
N LEU A 332 7.29 31.08 -5.13
CA LEU A 332 7.79 29.80 -4.66
C LEU A 332 6.65 28.79 -4.48
N VAL A 333 6.84 27.58 -5.01
CA VAL A 333 5.92 26.45 -4.83
C VAL A 333 6.65 25.29 -4.19
N LEU A 334 6.18 24.84 -3.02
CA LEU A 334 6.64 23.62 -2.37
C LEU A 334 5.66 22.48 -2.66
N LEU A 335 6.08 21.52 -3.49
CA LEU A 335 5.37 20.28 -3.76
C LEU A 335 5.81 19.22 -2.75
N ALA A 336 5.06 19.08 -1.65
CA ALA A 336 5.37 18.13 -0.59
C ALA A 336 4.50 16.87 -0.73
N GLY A 337 5.07 15.78 -1.24
CA GLY A 337 4.33 14.54 -1.50
C GLY A 337 3.30 14.64 -2.63
N THR A 338 3.38 15.70 -3.44
CA THR A 338 2.46 15.97 -4.55
C THR A 338 3.11 15.57 -5.88
N VAL A 339 2.35 14.91 -6.75
CA VAL A 339 2.78 14.52 -8.10
C VAL A 339 2.17 15.47 -9.13
N CYS A 340 2.98 15.99 -10.05
CA CYS A 340 2.50 16.81 -11.18
C CYS A 340 1.81 15.96 -12.26
N ASP A 341 0.72 15.28 -11.91
CA ASP A 341 -0.11 14.48 -12.82
C ASP A 341 -1.27 15.31 -13.43
N PHE A 342 -2.24 14.64 -14.06
CA PHE A 342 -3.40 15.29 -14.68
C PHE A 342 -4.19 16.18 -13.72
N ARG A 343 -4.24 15.85 -12.42
CA ARG A 343 -4.95 16.62 -11.37
C ARG A 343 -4.28 17.96 -11.10
N LEU A 344 -3.00 18.09 -11.44
CA LEU A 344 -2.23 19.34 -11.43
C LEU A 344 -1.90 19.82 -12.86
N SER A 345 -2.71 19.39 -13.84
CA SER A 345 -2.53 19.74 -15.26
C SER A 345 -1.11 19.50 -15.77
N TYR A 346 -0.47 18.41 -15.32
CA TYR A 346 0.88 18.02 -15.69
C TYR A 346 1.96 19.06 -15.31
N GLY A 347 1.67 19.93 -14.34
CA GLY A 347 2.54 21.04 -13.93
C GLY A 347 2.43 22.29 -14.79
N ARG A 348 1.58 22.32 -15.83
CA ARG A 348 1.40 23.50 -16.72
C ARG A 348 0.86 24.75 -16.03
N VAL A 349 0.24 24.58 -14.87
CA VAL A 349 -0.30 25.68 -14.06
C VAL A 349 0.77 26.39 -13.23
N LEU A 350 1.96 25.79 -13.08
CA LEU A 350 3.05 26.37 -12.32
C LEU A 350 3.66 27.54 -13.09
N ASN A 351 3.88 28.66 -12.42
CA ASN A 351 4.54 29.80 -13.01
C ASN A 351 6.00 29.46 -13.38
N ARG A 352 6.40 29.72 -14.64
CA ARG A 352 7.78 29.49 -15.13
C ARG A 352 8.85 30.27 -14.37
N ARG A 353 8.49 31.38 -13.72
CA ARG A 353 9.39 32.19 -12.90
C ARG A 353 9.46 31.73 -11.44
N SER A 354 8.52 30.89 -11.00
CA SER A 354 8.48 30.41 -9.62
C SER A 354 9.66 29.48 -9.33
N LYS A 355 10.19 29.55 -8.11
CA LYS A 355 11.11 28.54 -7.57
C LYS A 355 10.28 27.34 -7.12
N ILE A 356 10.63 26.16 -7.61
CA ILE A 356 9.88 24.94 -7.30
C ILE A 356 10.75 24.04 -6.41
N ILE A 357 10.30 23.77 -5.21
CA ILE A 357 10.88 22.76 -4.33
C ILE A 357 9.98 21.53 -4.42
N ALA A 358 10.51 20.39 -4.83
CA ALA A 358 9.74 19.14 -4.91
C ALA A 358 10.34 18.10 -3.96
N VAL A 359 9.49 17.49 -3.15
CA VAL A 359 9.86 16.46 -2.17
C VAL A 359 8.93 15.27 -2.31
N ASN A 360 9.48 14.11 -2.61
CA ASN A 360 8.72 12.87 -2.76
C ASN A 360 9.63 11.67 -2.47
N ARG A 361 9.10 10.60 -1.86
CA ARG A 361 9.86 9.38 -1.56
C ARG A 361 10.25 8.60 -2.81
N ASP A 362 9.44 8.69 -3.88
CA ASP A 362 9.68 8.03 -5.17
C ASP A 362 10.29 9.02 -6.18
N ARG A 363 11.45 8.64 -6.74
CA ARG A 363 12.17 9.49 -7.70
C ARG A 363 11.42 9.66 -9.03
N SER A 364 10.68 8.63 -9.49
CA SER A 364 9.94 8.70 -10.76
C SER A 364 8.74 9.64 -10.66
N GLN A 365 8.08 9.66 -9.49
CA GLN A 365 7.00 10.58 -9.18
C GLN A 365 7.50 12.01 -8.94
N LEU A 366 8.62 12.15 -8.22
CA LEU A 366 9.30 13.42 -7.97
C LEU A 366 9.53 14.22 -9.25
N LEU A 367 9.92 13.53 -10.32
CA LEU A 367 10.27 14.11 -11.62
C LEU A 367 9.18 13.92 -12.67
N LYS A 368 7.98 13.49 -12.27
CA LYS A 368 6.91 13.18 -13.23
C LYS A 368 6.53 14.44 -14.02
N ASN A 369 6.63 14.36 -15.34
CA ASN A 369 6.40 15.47 -16.28
C ASN A 369 7.33 16.68 -16.09
N SER A 370 8.42 16.55 -15.32
CA SER A 370 9.43 17.60 -15.25
C SER A 370 10.12 17.78 -16.59
N ASP A 371 10.78 18.92 -16.76
CA ASP A 371 11.52 19.35 -17.95
C ASP A 371 10.67 19.53 -19.23
N MET A 372 9.38 19.20 -19.20
CA MET A 372 8.42 19.48 -20.28
C MET A 372 7.60 20.75 -20.01
N PHE A 373 6.99 20.85 -18.82
CA PHE A 373 6.12 22.00 -18.47
C PHE A 373 6.60 22.77 -17.23
N TRP A 374 7.41 22.13 -16.40
CA TRP A 374 7.90 22.67 -15.13
C TRP A 374 9.26 22.04 -14.81
N LYS A 375 10.06 22.67 -13.96
CA LYS A 375 11.35 22.12 -13.53
C LYS A 375 11.61 22.43 -12.06
N PRO A 376 11.95 21.44 -11.23
CA PRO A 376 12.31 21.69 -9.84
C PRO A 376 13.60 22.53 -9.77
N THR A 377 13.59 23.56 -8.93
CA THR A 377 14.79 24.26 -8.50
C THR A 377 15.59 23.40 -7.53
N VAL A 378 14.88 22.69 -6.63
CA VAL A 378 15.43 21.67 -5.73
C VAL A 378 14.51 20.47 -5.79
N ALA A 379 15.07 19.29 -6.05
CA ALA A 379 14.34 18.01 -6.08
C ALA A 379 14.93 17.09 -5.03
N ILE A 380 14.14 16.72 -4.02
CA ILE A 380 14.58 15.96 -2.86
C ILE A 380 13.85 14.62 -2.87
N GLN A 381 14.62 13.53 -2.96
CA GLN A 381 14.07 12.21 -2.74
C GLN A 381 14.02 11.93 -1.24
N GLY A 382 12.89 12.20 -0.61
CA GLY A 382 12.78 12.11 0.83
C GLY A 382 11.34 12.12 1.34
N ASP A 383 11.19 11.75 2.60
CA ASP A 383 9.92 11.81 3.31
C ASP A 383 9.43 13.26 3.49
N ALA A 384 8.24 13.55 2.97
CA ALA A 384 7.66 14.88 2.98
C ALA A 384 7.36 15.39 4.39
N GLY A 385 6.83 14.54 5.28
CA GLY A 385 6.51 14.93 6.66
C GLY A 385 7.76 15.29 7.46
N SER A 386 8.79 14.43 7.42
CA SER A 386 10.08 14.67 8.08
C SER A 386 10.81 15.89 7.51
N PHE A 387 10.72 16.12 6.20
CA PHE A 387 11.28 17.32 5.56
C PHE A 387 10.60 18.59 6.06
N LEU A 388 9.26 18.63 6.08
CA LEU A 388 8.50 19.79 6.55
C LEU A 388 8.81 20.12 8.01
N LEU A 389 8.97 19.11 8.87
CA LEU A 389 9.35 19.30 10.27
C LEU A 389 10.75 19.92 10.42
N ARG A 390 11.72 19.51 9.60
CA ARG A 390 13.07 20.10 9.63
C ARG A 390 13.06 21.53 9.09
N LEU A 391 12.38 21.74 7.97
CA LEU A 391 12.21 23.06 7.37
C LEU A 391 11.54 24.04 8.35
N SER A 392 10.54 23.59 9.12
CA SER A 392 9.83 24.45 10.08
C SER A 392 10.65 24.80 11.32
N LYS A 393 11.59 23.94 11.73
CA LYS A 393 12.52 24.20 12.83
C LYS A 393 13.51 25.31 12.47
N ASP A 394 14.06 25.27 11.26
CA ASP A 394 15.07 26.23 10.80
C ASP A 394 14.46 27.57 10.38
N LEU A 395 13.18 27.57 10.00
CA LEU A 395 12.41 28.78 9.71
C LEU A 395 11.56 29.25 10.89
N LYS A 396 11.93 28.90 12.14
CA LYS A 396 11.15 29.29 13.31
C LYS A 396 10.98 30.81 13.39
N GLY A 397 9.72 31.26 13.41
CA GLY A 397 9.37 32.68 13.44
C GLY A 397 9.27 33.34 12.06
N HIS A 398 9.55 32.61 10.98
CA HIS A 398 9.24 33.07 9.63
C HIS A 398 7.72 33.25 9.46
N ARG A 399 7.37 34.35 8.78
CA ARG A 399 6.00 34.65 8.37
C ARG A 399 6.06 35.21 6.96
N CYS A 400 5.20 34.71 6.09
CA CYS A 400 5.01 35.34 4.79
C CYS A 400 4.34 36.72 4.98
N PRO A 401 4.51 37.65 4.02
CA PRO A 401 3.82 38.95 4.05
C PRO A 401 2.31 38.76 4.20
N GLU A 402 1.69 39.39 5.20
CA GLU A 402 0.28 39.15 5.56
C GLU A 402 -0.70 39.38 4.39
N GLU A 403 -0.34 40.27 3.47
CA GLU A 403 -1.12 40.57 2.27
C GLU A 403 -1.35 39.32 1.40
N TRP A 404 -0.39 38.40 1.36
CA TRP A 404 -0.47 37.23 0.49
C TRP A 404 -1.48 36.17 0.97
N PRO A 405 -1.40 35.63 2.20
CA PRO A 405 -2.46 34.76 2.73
C PRO A 405 -3.83 35.44 2.71
N ARG A 406 -3.89 36.74 3.03
CA ARG A 406 -5.13 37.52 3.01
C ARG A 406 -5.76 37.55 1.62
N SER A 407 -4.99 37.87 0.57
CA SER A 407 -5.50 37.89 -0.80
C SER A 407 -6.00 36.52 -1.27
N LEU A 408 -5.32 35.44 -0.88
CA LEU A 408 -5.76 34.07 -1.19
C LEU A 408 -7.09 33.73 -0.49
N LYS A 409 -7.24 34.12 0.78
CA LYS A 409 -8.48 33.93 1.55
C LYS A 409 -9.66 34.74 1.03
N GLU A 410 -9.42 35.98 0.60
CA GLU A 410 -10.45 36.80 -0.06
C GLU A 410 -10.93 36.13 -1.36
N GLY A 411 -10.00 35.64 -2.19
CA GLY A 411 -10.33 34.87 -3.38
C GLY A 411 -11.12 33.60 -3.08
N GLU A 412 -10.74 32.86 -2.02
CA GLU A 412 -11.48 31.69 -1.53
C GLU A 412 -12.91 32.06 -1.12
N ALA A 413 -13.09 33.12 -0.35
CA ALA A 413 -14.40 33.56 0.13
C ALA A 413 -15.34 33.93 -1.03
N ILE A 414 -14.83 34.59 -2.07
CA ILE A 414 -15.59 34.89 -3.30
C ILE A 414 -16.05 33.58 -3.97
N LYS A 415 -15.16 32.60 -4.09
CA LYS A 415 -15.48 31.33 -4.74
C LYS A 415 -16.46 30.48 -3.92
N GLU A 416 -16.30 30.43 -2.59
CA GLU A 416 -17.22 29.76 -1.69
C GLU A 416 -18.61 30.41 -1.72
N LYS A 417 -18.71 31.75 -1.79
CA LYS A 417 -19.99 32.44 -1.97
C LYS A 417 -20.66 32.06 -3.28
N ALA A 418 -19.91 32.01 -4.39
CA ALA A 418 -20.43 31.57 -5.67
C ALA A 418 -20.89 30.10 -5.65
N ASN A 419 -20.17 29.22 -4.95
CA ASN A 419 -20.56 27.81 -4.81
C ASN A 419 -21.83 27.67 -3.94
N ARG A 420 -21.96 28.44 -2.85
CA ARG A 420 -23.20 28.47 -2.05
C ARG A 420 -24.40 28.95 -2.86
N ALA A 421 -24.24 29.98 -3.68
CA ALA A 421 -25.33 30.45 -4.54
C ALA A 421 -25.85 29.34 -5.48
N LYS A 422 -24.95 28.50 -6.01
CA LYS A 422 -25.35 27.32 -6.80
C LYS A 422 -26.06 26.24 -5.98
N ALA A 423 -25.78 26.16 -4.68
CA ALA A 423 -26.46 25.22 -3.79
C ALA A 423 -27.93 25.62 -3.53
N ASP A 424 -28.22 26.93 -3.60
CA ASP A 424 -29.55 27.50 -3.39
C ASP A 424 -30.44 27.47 -4.66
N GLU A 425 -29.87 27.11 -5.82
CA GLU A 425 -30.62 26.94 -7.06
C GLU A 425 -31.64 25.82 -6.92
N LYS A 426 -32.92 26.18 -7.09
CA LYS A 426 -34.04 25.23 -7.04
C LYS A 426 -34.05 24.33 -8.26
N THR A 427 -34.14 23.04 -8.00
CA THR A 427 -34.31 21.98 -8.99
C THR A 427 -35.77 21.53 -9.01
N GLU A 428 -36.35 21.33 -10.20
CA GLU A 428 -37.79 21.03 -10.32
C GLU A 428 -38.19 19.65 -9.78
N ARG A 429 -37.28 18.66 -9.86
CA ARG A 429 -37.60 17.24 -9.57
C ARG A 429 -36.62 16.48 -8.69
N HIS A 430 -35.35 16.85 -8.69
CA HIS A 430 -34.28 16.10 -8.02
C HIS A 430 -33.57 16.95 -6.97
N LEU A 431 -32.78 16.35 -6.08
CA LEU A 431 -31.99 17.12 -5.13
C LEU A 431 -30.80 17.77 -5.83
N ASN A 432 -30.48 19.00 -5.44
CA ASN A 432 -29.24 19.66 -5.86
C ASN A 432 -28.05 19.00 -5.12
N PRO A 433 -27.10 18.36 -5.82
CA PRO A 433 -26.00 17.63 -5.18
C PRO A 433 -25.06 18.55 -4.37
N ILE A 434 -24.90 19.81 -4.77
CA ILE A 434 -24.09 20.79 -4.03
C ILE A 434 -24.78 21.14 -2.71
N SER A 435 -26.11 21.28 -2.73
CA SER A 435 -26.93 21.50 -1.52
C SER A 435 -26.80 20.32 -0.54
N VAL A 436 -26.88 19.09 -1.06
CA VAL A 436 -26.69 17.88 -0.26
C VAL A 436 -25.32 17.86 0.41
N LEU A 437 -24.23 18.12 -0.34
CA LEU A 437 -22.88 18.15 0.23
C LEU A 437 -22.73 19.22 1.32
N HIS A 438 -23.26 20.44 1.13
CA HIS A 438 -23.25 21.45 2.19
C HIS A 438 -24.01 20.99 3.42
N ARG A 439 -25.19 20.38 3.23
CA ARG A 439 -26.01 19.92 4.35
C ARG A 439 -25.35 18.78 5.12
N VAL A 440 -24.72 17.84 4.41
CA VAL A 440 -23.94 16.78 5.06
C VAL A 440 -22.76 17.39 5.82
N ASP A 441 -21.98 18.31 5.22
CA ASP A 441 -20.86 18.94 5.92
C ASP A 441 -21.28 19.67 7.19
N GLU A 442 -22.46 20.30 7.22
CA GLU A 442 -23.01 20.96 8.41
C GLU A 442 -23.36 19.97 9.53
N LEU A 443 -23.75 18.74 9.17
CA LEU A 443 -24.20 17.71 10.10
C LEU A 443 -23.07 16.78 10.57
N LEU A 444 -21.93 16.75 9.87
CA LEU A 444 -20.78 15.92 10.25
C LEU A 444 -20.30 16.26 11.66
N ALA A 445 -20.11 15.22 12.48
CA ALA A 445 -19.46 15.31 13.78
C ALA A 445 -17.98 15.73 13.65
N GLU A 446 -17.41 16.25 14.74
CA GLU A 446 -16.02 16.72 14.76
C GLU A 446 -14.99 15.59 14.55
N ASP A 447 -15.37 14.35 14.81
CA ASP A 447 -14.52 13.18 14.61
C ASP A 447 -14.93 12.32 13.41
N SER A 448 -15.88 12.77 12.56
CA SER A 448 -16.34 11.99 11.40
C SER A 448 -15.22 11.71 10.40
N ILE A 449 -15.22 10.51 9.85
CA ILE A 449 -14.45 10.14 8.65
C ILE A 449 -15.34 10.26 7.43
N ILE A 450 -14.86 10.97 6.41
CA ILE A 450 -15.53 11.11 5.13
C ILE A 450 -14.91 10.13 4.13
N VAL A 451 -15.75 9.30 3.52
CA VAL A 451 -15.41 8.46 2.39
C VAL A 451 -16.12 9.04 1.17
N ALA A 452 -15.35 9.50 0.19
CA ALA A 452 -15.91 10.04 -1.05
C ALA A 452 -15.70 9.01 -2.17
N ASP A 453 -16.79 8.56 -2.78
CA ASP A 453 -16.81 7.67 -3.94
C ASP A 453 -17.70 8.26 -5.05
N GLY A 454 -17.48 7.83 -6.29
CA GLY A 454 -18.13 8.37 -7.49
C GLY A 454 -17.22 9.24 -8.34
N GLY A 455 -17.64 9.52 -9.58
CA GLY A 455 -16.88 10.35 -10.52
C GLY A 455 -16.93 11.84 -10.15
N ASP A 456 -17.84 12.58 -10.77
CA ASP A 456 -17.99 14.02 -10.55
C ASP A 456 -18.38 14.38 -9.10
N PHE A 457 -18.99 13.43 -8.40
CA PHE A 457 -19.38 13.60 -6.99
C PHE A 457 -18.18 13.79 -6.07
N VAL A 458 -17.10 13.01 -6.24
CA VAL A 458 -15.85 13.17 -5.46
C VAL A 458 -15.21 14.52 -5.74
N GLY A 459 -15.21 14.95 -7.00
CA GLY A 459 -14.73 16.27 -7.39
C GLY A 459 -15.45 17.38 -6.63
N SER A 460 -16.78 17.33 -6.61
CA SER A 460 -17.61 18.32 -5.90
C SER A 460 -17.41 18.25 -4.38
N ALA A 461 -17.41 17.04 -3.81
CA ALA A 461 -17.20 16.81 -2.39
C ALA A 461 -15.84 17.37 -1.93
N ALA A 462 -14.78 17.18 -2.70
CA ALA A 462 -13.43 17.64 -2.37
C ALA A 462 -13.28 19.16 -2.25
N TYR A 463 -14.17 19.94 -2.88
CA TYR A 463 -14.20 21.40 -2.78
C TYR A 463 -15.28 21.93 -1.83
N ILE A 464 -16.18 21.08 -1.31
CA ILE A 464 -17.30 21.49 -0.45
C ILE A 464 -17.10 20.96 0.97
N MET A 465 -16.93 19.65 1.12
CA MET A 465 -16.79 18.98 2.41
C MET A 465 -15.49 19.38 3.12
N ARG A 466 -15.52 19.47 4.44
CA ARG A 466 -14.40 19.93 5.28
C ARG A 466 -14.06 18.86 6.32
N PRO A 467 -13.13 17.94 6.07
CA PRO A 467 -12.62 17.05 7.12
C PRO A 467 -12.13 17.87 8.32
N ARG A 468 -12.53 17.47 9.52
CA ARG A 468 -12.34 18.25 10.74
C ARG A 468 -10.95 18.09 11.36
N GLY A 469 -10.24 17.03 11.00
CA GLY A 469 -8.88 16.76 11.45
C GLY A 469 -8.10 15.87 10.48
N PRO A 470 -6.83 15.55 10.81
CA PRO A 470 -5.98 14.71 9.98
C PRO A 470 -6.56 13.30 9.84
N ILE A 471 -6.32 12.66 8.68
CA ILE A 471 -6.68 11.26 8.45
C ILE A 471 -8.21 11.02 8.62
N ARG A 472 -9.02 12.00 8.16
CA ARG A 472 -10.50 11.95 8.18
C ARG A 472 -11.12 11.98 6.77
N TRP A 473 -10.32 11.74 5.74
CA TRP A 473 -10.75 11.77 4.35
C TRP A 473 -10.20 10.57 3.60
N LEU A 474 -11.06 9.86 2.88
CA LEU A 474 -10.72 8.76 1.98
C LEU A 474 -11.37 9.00 0.62
N ASP A 475 -10.58 8.84 -0.45
CA ASP A 475 -11.03 8.96 -1.84
C ASP A 475 -10.26 7.97 -2.75
N PRO A 476 -10.76 7.68 -3.97
CA PRO A 476 -10.12 6.74 -4.90
C PRO A 476 -8.81 7.23 -5.53
N GLY A 477 -8.32 8.41 -5.16
CA GLY A 477 -7.02 8.93 -5.55
C GLY A 477 -6.86 9.16 -7.05
N ALA A 478 -5.62 9.01 -7.53
CA ALA A 478 -5.26 9.28 -8.93
C ALA A 478 -5.82 8.24 -9.91
N PHE A 479 -6.07 7.02 -9.46
CA PHE A 479 -6.59 5.95 -10.31
C PHE A 479 -8.09 6.13 -10.57
N GLY A 480 -8.82 6.74 -9.63
CA GLY A 480 -10.23 7.10 -9.82
C GLY A 480 -11.17 5.89 -9.87
N THR A 481 -10.85 4.83 -9.13
CA THR A 481 -11.68 3.63 -9.04
C THR A 481 -13.04 3.96 -8.46
N LEU A 482 -14.11 3.66 -9.20
CA LEU A 482 -15.47 3.76 -8.68
C LEU A 482 -15.84 2.49 -7.91
N GLY A 483 -16.60 2.63 -6.81
CA GLY A 483 -17.02 1.50 -5.98
C GLY A 483 -16.06 1.19 -4.82
N VAL A 484 -15.19 2.13 -4.45
CA VAL A 484 -14.31 2.01 -3.28
C VAL A 484 -15.06 2.19 -1.95
N GLY A 485 -16.20 2.87 -1.98
CA GLY A 485 -16.89 3.39 -0.79
C GLY A 485 -17.20 2.32 0.25
N GLY A 486 -17.78 1.19 -0.16
CA GLY A 486 -18.16 0.11 0.75
C GLY A 486 -16.97 -0.49 1.51
N GLY A 487 -15.86 -0.75 0.81
CA GLY A 487 -14.64 -1.26 1.44
C GLY A 487 -13.99 -0.22 2.33
N PHE A 488 -13.90 1.03 1.85
CA PHE A 488 -13.31 2.12 2.62
C PHE A 488 -14.06 2.42 3.90
N ALA A 489 -15.40 2.45 3.86
CA ALA A 489 -16.25 2.64 5.02
C ALA A 489 -16.06 1.52 6.06
N LEU A 490 -15.98 0.26 5.60
CA LEU A 490 -15.73 -0.89 6.46
C LEU A 490 -14.37 -0.80 7.17
N GLY A 491 -13.30 -0.54 6.42
CA GLY A 491 -11.96 -0.36 6.99
C GLY A 491 -11.88 0.83 7.95
N ALA A 492 -12.55 1.94 7.61
CA ALA A 492 -12.62 3.14 8.43
C ALA A 492 -13.32 2.90 9.76
N LYS A 493 -14.47 2.23 9.76
CA LYS A 493 -15.24 1.94 10.97
C LYS A 493 -14.48 1.00 11.91
N LEU A 494 -13.67 0.08 11.38
CA LEU A 494 -12.82 -0.78 12.20
C LEU A 494 -11.62 -0.03 12.82
N CYS A 495 -11.05 0.93 12.09
CA CYS A 495 -9.97 1.78 12.62
C CYS A 495 -10.47 2.78 13.66
N ARG A 496 -11.70 3.30 13.49
CA ARG A 496 -12.34 4.25 14.42
C ARG A 496 -13.77 3.78 14.75
N PRO A 497 -13.93 2.81 15.67
CA PRO A 497 -15.25 2.24 16.01
C PRO A 497 -16.25 3.26 16.54
N GLU A 498 -15.79 4.26 17.29
CA GLU A 498 -16.64 5.29 17.90
C GLU A 498 -16.98 6.43 16.94
N SER A 499 -16.15 6.67 15.92
CA SER A 499 -16.37 7.77 15.00
C SER A 499 -17.50 7.47 14.02
N GLU A 500 -18.23 8.52 13.65
CA GLU A 500 -19.12 8.49 12.49
C GLU A 500 -18.29 8.24 11.21
N VAL A 501 -18.79 7.40 10.33
CA VAL A 501 -18.23 7.19 8.99
C VAL A 501 -19.32 7.52 7.99
N SER A 502 -19.15 8.63 7.27
CA SER A 502 -20.05 9.08 6.22
C SER A 502 -19.45 8.70 4.87
N SER A 503 -20.16 7.88 4.09
CA SER A 503 -19.72 7.38 2.78
C SER A 503 -20.66 7.74 1.67
#